data_AF-A0A355Q8H8-F1
#
_entry.id   AF-A0A355Q8H8-F1
#
_cell.length_a   1.000
_cell.length_b   1.000
_cell.length_c   1.000
_cell.angle_alpha   90.00
_cell.angle_beta   90.00
_cell.angle_gamma   90.00
#
_symmetry.space_group_name_H-M   'P 1'
#
loop_
_entity.id
_entity.type
_entity.pdbx_description
1 polymer ?
#
loop_
_entity_poly.entity_id
_entity_poly.type
_entity_poly.pdbx_seq_one_letter_code
_entity_poly.pdbx_strand_id
1 'polypeptide(L)' 'MSDLPIGEFALRDLLRALWLVSLIFICLILPFYLWQQLAPESYEEFWLKSVSPMSRDARNEILRQRSL' A
#
# COMPACT_ATOMS: atom_id res chain seq x y z
N MET A 1 -20.61 -44.61 -9.74
CA MET A 1 -19.55 -43.74 -10.31
C MET A 1 -20.14 -42.34 -10.32
N SER A 2 -19.92 -41.56 -9.25
CA SER A 2 -20.48 -40.21 -9.12
C SER A 2 -19.57 -39.24 -9.85
N ASP A 3 -19.98 -38.80 -11.05
CA ASP A 3 -19.34 -37.71 -11.77
C ASP A 3 -19.49 -36.43 -10.94
N LEU A 4 -18.49 -36.12 -10.12
CA LEU A 4 -18.39 -34.78 -9.53
C LEU A 4 -18.20 -33.79 -10.68
N PRO A 5 -19.00 -32.71 -10.74
CA PRO A 5 -18.94 -31.78 -11.84
C PRO A 5 -17.57 -31.12 -11.84
N ILE A 6 -16.80 -31.34 -12.90
CA ILE A 6 -15.45 -30.78 -13.11
C ILE A 6 -15.42 -29.26 -12.85
N GLY A 7 -16.55 -28.57 -13.04
CA GLY A 7 -16.72 -27.14 -12.73
C GLY A 7 -16.64 -26.76 -11.24
N GLU A 8 -17.03 -27.62 -10.30
CA GLU A 8 -16.96 -27.30 -8.86
C GLU A 8 -15.53 -27.30 -8.34
N PHE A 9 -14.67 -28.17 -8.86
CA PHE A 9 -13.25 -28.19 -8.54
C PHE A 9 -12.55 -26.93 -9.05
N ALA A 10 -12.80 -26.55 -10.31
CA ALA A 10 -12.25 -25.34 -10.91
C ALA A 10 -12.69 -24.06 -10.18
N LEU A 11 -13.96 -23.96 -9.78
CA LEU A 11 -14.47 -22.81 -9.03
C LEU A 11 -13.81 -22.69 -7.64
N ARG A 12 -13.61 -23.82 -6.97
CA ARG A 12 -12.95 -23.87 -5.64
C ARG A 12 -11.50 -23.41 -5.73
N ASP A 13 -10.77 -23.85 -6.74
CA ASP A 13 -9.37 -23.46 -6.94
C ASP A 13 -9.25 -21.98 -7.33
N LEU A 14 -10.16 -21.48 -8.16
CA LEU A 14 -10.25 -20.05 -8.49
C LEU A 14 -10.51 -19.20 -7.24
N LEU A 15 -11.48 -19.59 -6.41
CA LEU A 15 -11.79 -18.92 -5.14
C LEU A 15 -10.59 -18.92 -4.20
N ARG A 16 -9.87 -20.05 -4.11
CA ARG A 16 -8.67 -20.16 -3.27
C ARG A 16 -7.55 -19.25 -3.77
N ALA A 17 -7.34 -19.17 -5.08
CA ALA A 17 -6.38 -18.26 -5.68
C ALA A 17 -6.74 -16.80 -5.40
N LEU A 18 -8.02 -16.43 -5.57
CA LEU A 18 -8.52 -15.08 -5.29
C LEU A 18 -8.31 -14.70 -3.81
N TRP A 19 -8.59 -15.62 -2.89
CA TRP A 19 -8.36 -15.42 -1.46
C TRP A 19 -6.88 -15.22 -1.15
N LEU A 20 -5.99 -16.01 -1.74
CA LEU A 20 -4.55 -15.86 -1.55
C LEU A 20 -4.04 -14.51 -2.07
N VAL A 21 -4.48 -14.12 -3.26
CA VAL A 21 -4.12 -12.81 -3.85
C VAL A 21 -4.63 -11.68 -2.96
N SER A 22 -5.87 -11.75 -2.49
CA SER A 22 -6.44 -10.77 -1.57
C SER A 22 -5.65 -10.68 -0.26
N LEU A 23 -5.26 -11.83 0.32
CA LEU A 23 -4.46 -11.89 1.53
C LEU A 23 -3.09 -11.22 1.34
N ILE A 24 -2.43 -11.44 0.20
CA ILE A 24 -1.17 -10.79 -0.13
C ILE A 24 -1.36 -9.26 -0.19
N PHE A 25 -2.40 -8.78 -0.87
CA PHE A 25 -2.69 -7.34 -0.93
C PHE A 25 -2.94 -6.75 0.45
N ILE A 26 -3.69 -7.45 1.31
CA ILE A 26 -3.91 -7.02 2.69
C ILE A 26 -2.59 -6.94 3.45
N CYS A 27 -1.76 -7.99 3.39
CA CYS A 27 -0.45 -7.99 4.05
C CYS A 27 0.47 -6.87 3.57
N LEU A 28 0.37 -6.47 2.31
CA LEU A 28 1.15 -5.36 1.76
C LEU A 28 0.58 -4.00 2.19
N ILE A 29 -0.74 -3.79 2.13
CA ILE A 29 -1.36 -2.47 2.36
C ILE A 29 -1.55 -2.17 3.84
N LEU A 30 -1.91 -3.17 4.64
CA LEU A 30 -2.20 -3.04 6.07
C LEU A 30 -1.07 -2.36 6.89
N PRO A 31 0.22 -2.71 6.73
CA PRO A 31 1.27 -2.04 7.49
C PRO A 31 1.38 -0.54 7.14
N PHE A 32 1.20 -0.15 5.87
CA PHE A 32 1.18 1.27 5.49
C PHE A 32 -0.04 1.99 6.03
N TYR A 33 -1.20 1.35 5.99
CA TYR A 33 -2.42 1.91 6.56
C TYR A 33 -2.30 2.13 8.08
N LEU A 34 -1.77 1.13 8.81
CA LEU A 34 -1.52 1.26 10.25
C LEU A 34 -0.46 2.32 10.55
N TRP A 35 0.61 2.38 9.75
CA TRP A 35 1.66 3.39 9.90
C TRP A 35 1.11 4.80 9.70
N GLN A 36 0.28 5.02 8.68
CA GLN A 36 -0.40 6.30 8.44
C GLN A 36 -1.24 6.75 9.65
N GLN A 37 -1.90 5.81 10.34
CA GLN A 37 -2.74 6.14 11.49
C GLN A 37 -1.94 6.35 12.79
N LEU A 38 -0.90 5.54 13.01
CA LEU A 38 -0.11 5.57 14.25
C LEU A 38 0.92 6.71 14.27
N ALA A 39 1.52 7.03 13.13
CA ALA A 39 2.59 8.02 13.02
C ALA A 39 2.48 8.82 11.71
N PRO A 40 1.41 9.61 11.54
CA PRO A 40 1.09 10.31 10.30
C PRO A 40 2.22 11.23 9.82
N GLU A 41 2.90 11.96 10.72
CA GLU A 41 3.99 12.85 10.31
C GLU A 41 5.20 12.10 9.75
N SER A 42 5.59 10.99 10.37
CA SER A 42 6.69 10.15 9.86
C SER A 42 6.34 9.48 8.53
N TYR A 43 5.07 9.12 8.36
CA TYR A 43 4.54 8.55 7.12
C TYR A 43 4.54 9.60 6.00
N GLU A 44 4.06 10.82 6.28
CA GLU A 44 4.12 11.94 5.35
C GLU A 44 5.55 12.30 4.97
N GLU A 45 6.49 12.32 5.92
CA GLU A 45 7.88 12.62 5.64
C GLU A 45 8.54 11.54 4.77
N PHE A 46 8.30 10.27 5.07
CA PHE A 46 8.73 9.14 4.23
C PHE A 46 8.14 9.23 2.82
N TRP A 47 6.84 9.51 2.72
CA TRP A 47 6.14 9.67 1.45
C TRP A 47 6.69 10.87 0.66
N LEU A 48 6.80 12.03 1.29
CA LEU A 48 7.35 13.24 0.68
C LEU A 48 8.77 13.00 0.15
N LYS A 49 9.61 12.30 0.93
CA LYS A 49 10.99 11.95 0.56
C LYS A 49 11.06 10.91 -0.57
N SER A 50 10.06 10.04 -0.69
CA SER A 50 10.00 9.04 -1.75
C SER A 50 9.52 9.61 -3.10
N VAL A 51 8.63 10.61 -3.10
CA VAL A 51 8.21 11.33 -4.33
C VAL A 51 9.11 12.52 -4.69
N SER A 52 9.87 13.04 -3.73
CA SER A 52 10.76 14.19 -3.91
C SER A 52 11.88 14.16 -2.86
N PRO A 53 13.17 14.09 -3.26
CA PRO A 53 14.28 14.11 -2.29
C PRO A 53 14.37 15.43 -1.48
N MET A 54 13.58 16.43 -1.85
CA MET A 54 13.53 17.73 -1.20
C MET A 54 12.55 17.72 -0.02
N SER A 55 13.09 17.79 1.21
CA SER A 55 12.33 17.85 2.46
C SER A 55 11.47 19.11 2.54
N ARG A 56 10.42 19.09 3.39
CA ARG A 56 9.59 20.27 3.70
C ARG A 56 10.44 21.46 4.13
N ASP A 57 11.47 21.22 4.94
CA ASP A 57 12.40 22.26 5.40
C ASP A 57 13.20 22.87 4.24
N ALA A 58 13.69 22.04 3.31
CA ALA A 58 14.37 22.53 2.12
C ALA A 58 13.44 23.39 1.25
N ARG A 59 12.16 23.01 1.13
CA ARG A 59 11.16 23.81 0.39
C ARG A 59 10.90 25.15 1.08
N ASN A 60 10.74 25.15 2.40
CA ASN A 60 10.55 26.38 3.17
C ASN A 60 11.76 27.30 3.08
N GLU A 61 12.97 26.74 3.10
CA GLU A 61 14.20 27.52 2.96
C GLU A 61 14.32 28.15 1.56
N ILE A 62 13.99 27.41 0.48
CA ILE A 62 13.95 28.00 -0.87
C ILE A 62 12.89 29.11 -0.98
N LEU A 63 11.71 28.92 -0.39
CA LEU A 63 10.67 29.96 -0.40
C LEU A 63 11.10 31.20 0.38
N ARG A 64 11.76 31.01 1.53
CA ARG A 64 12.32 32.10 2.33
C ARG A 64 13.41 32.87 1.58
N GLN A 65 14.27 32.16 0.84
CA GLN A 65 15.31 32.77 0.00
C GLN A 65 14.75 33.51 -1.22
N ARG A 66 13.54 33.17 -1.68
CA ARG A 66 12.86 33.86 -2.80
C ARG A 66 11.98 35.03 -2.35
N SER A 67 11.59 35.08 -1.08
CA SER A 67 10.80 36.18 -0.50
C SER A 67 11.66 37.30 0.12
N LEU A 68 12.98 37.18 0.06
CA LEU A 68 13.99 38.20 0.39
C LEU A 68 14.63 38.71 -0.90
#